data_AF-A0A9X3J2X5-F1
#
_entry.id   AF-A0A9X3J2X5-F1
#
_cell.length_a   1.000
_cell.length_b   1.000
_cell.length_c   1.000
_cell.angle_alpha   90.00
_cell.angle_beta   90.00
_cell.angle_gamma   90.00
#
_symmetry.space_group_name_H-M   'P 1'
#
loop_
_entity.id
_entity.type
_entity.pdbx_description
1 polymer ?
#
loop_
_entity_poly.entity_id
_entity_poly.type
_entity_poly.pdbx_seq_one_letter_code
_entity_poly.pdbx_strand_id
1 'polypeptide(L)'
;MRDLFAAPPNESPALARLDVATGDPARNLLHDALGLQEDRLDNPLALRLRPDGADLPYVVRAYWSWKRRLPFAYRKCQRGGDGKAPRCGDARTNLAPGPGFTMPATELARVQRFVHRNLGWGVHAGNPRTAVGDSASDLYPVRLDHRGLRPGAVYADPYGHVFFVVDLVPAQDGRPGALLAVDGQPDGGIVRREFWEGEFLWSTERAHGGVGFKQFRPVVRQPGGGLVQLGDAAIAGAPDLGDIWTGHAELAGTAFYDAVRALLEPPPWDASRQQREAVAAFAALARDRVGPIDRAAEFQRDRKRAIAMPKGWQVFEATGAWESHSTPGRDLRLLAALDVVRGLPDRVRERPALYVTGGDPEARAHALADELDVLLRDPQYAITYTRSDGSPWTLTLRDLADREAALERAYNPNDCPELRWGAPEGSDELATCSFRAPADQHARMEAYRGWLHQRRPPTRGDKAP
;
A
#
# COMPACT_ATOMS: atom_id res chain seq x y z
N MET A 1 -4.82 -10.59 -15.66
CA MET A 1 -4.24 -9.70 -14.63
C MET A 1 -4.49 -8.24 -14.96
N ARG A 2 -3.89 -7.73 -16.04
CA ARG A 2 -4.18 -6.40 -16.60
C ARG A 2 -5.70 -6.16 -16.72
N ASP A 3 -6.39 -7.04 -17.44
CA ASP A 3 -7.84 -6.91 -17.71
C ASP A 3 -8.70 -6.87 -16.44
N LEU A 4 -8.29 -7.61 -15.40
CA LEU A 4 -9.04 -7.70 -14.13
C LEU A 4 -9.15 -6.32 -13.45
N PHE A 5 -8.11 -5.50 -13.60
CA PHE A 5 -8.00 -4.17 -12.99
C PHE A 5 -7.88 -3.06 -14.05
N ALA A 6 -8.25 -3.35 -15.29
CA ALA A 6 -8.17 -2.39 -16.38
C ALA A 6 -9.13 -1.23 -16.14
N ALA A 7 -8.64 -0.04 -16.39
CA ALA A 7 -9.40 1.21 -16.47
C ALA A 7 -8.60 2.21 -17.29
N PRO A 8 -9.25 3.24 -17.86
CA PRO A 8 -8.57 4.31 -18.56
C PRO A 8 -7.37 4.85 -17.76
N PRO A 9 -6.21 5.16 -18.36
CA PRO A 9 -5.00 5.53 -17.61
C PRO A 9 -5.19 6.69 -16.63
N ASN A 10 -6.10 7.61 -16.93
CA ASN A 10 -6.44 8.79 -16.12
C ASN A 10 -7.52 8.54 -15.04
N GLU A 11 -8.00 7.31 -14.88
CA GLU A 11 -8.96 6.94 -13.84
C GLU A 11 -8.29 6.07 -12.78
N SER A 12 -8.57 6.30 -11.50
CA SER A 12 -8.14 5.38 -10.44
C SER A 12 -9.37 4.63 -9.93
N PRO A 13 -9.80 3.55 -10.61
CA PRO A 13 -11.00 2.83 -10.20
C PRO A 13 -10.82 2.30 -8.77
N ALA A 14 -11.84 2.50 -7.96
CA ALA A 14 -11.99 1.87 -6.66
C ALA A 14 -13.11 0.84 -6.76
N LEU A 15 -12.77 -0.43 -6.57
CA LEU A 15 -13.73 -1.51 -6.47
C LEU A 15 -14.08 -1.71 -5.00
N ALA A 16 -15.36 -1.93 -4.69
CA ALA A 16 -15.77 -2.22 -3.32
C ALA A 16 -15.20 -3.54 -2.77
N ARG A 17 -14.76 -4.45 -3.66
CA ARG A 17 -14.19 -5.77 -3.33
C ARG A 17 -13.60 -6.45 -4.56
N LEU A 18 -12.70 -7.40 -4.34
CA LEU A 18 -12.05 -8.16 -5.43
C LEU A 18 -13.06 -9.00 -6.21
N ASP A 19 -14.07 -9.59 -5.56
CA ASP A 19 -15.06 -10.43 -6.24
C ASP A 19 -15.96 -9.67 -7.24
N VAL A 20 -16.03 -8.34 -7.15
CA VAL A 20 -16.68 -7.49 -8.17
C VAL A 20 -15.89 -7.53 -9.49
N ALA A 21 -14.56 -7.55 -9.43
CA ALA A 21 -13.75 -7.72 -10.64
C ALA A 21 -13.76 -9.16 -11.15
N THR A 22 -13.66 -10.16 -10.28
CA THR A 22 -13.68 -11.56 -10.73
C THR A 22 -15.04 -11.98 -11.24
N GLY A 23 -16.13 -11.38 -10.74
CA GLY A 23 -17.49 -11.62 -11.21
C GLY A 23 -17.90 -10.86 -12.46
N ASP A 24 -17.05 -9.99 -13.00
CA ASP A 24 -17.29 -9.29 -14.26
C ASP A 24 -16.69 -10.07 -15.44
N PRO A 25 -17.49 -10.68 -16.33
CA PRO A 25 -16.99 -11.45 -17.47
C PRO A 25 -16.24 -10.59 -18.49
N ALA A 26 -16.43 -9.26 -18.51
CA ALA A 26 -15.68 -8.37 -19.38
C ALA A 26 -14.24 -8.12 -18.88
N ARG A 27 -13.99 -8.34 -17.59
CA ARG A 27 -12.68 -8.16 -16.93
C ARG A 27 -11.97 -9.49 -16.68
N ASN A 28 -12.73 -10.54 -16.42
CA ASN A 28 -12.21 -11.82 -16.00
C ASN A 28 -12.27 -12.87 -17.13
N LEU A 29 -11.14 -13.08 -17.79
CA LEU A 29 -10.97 -14.14 -18.80
C LEU A 29 -11.21 -15.56 -18.28
N LEU A 30 -11.22 -15.77 -16.96
CA LEU A 30 -11.50 -17.05 -16.32
C LEU A 30 -12.89 -17.09 -15.66
N HIS A 31 -13.77 -16.15 -16.01
CA HIS A 31 -15.11 -16.08 -15.45
C HIS A 31 -15.87 -17.39 -15.67
N ASP A 32 -16.28 -18.02 -14.57
CA ASP A 32 -16.99 -19.29 -14.50
C ASP A 32 -16.31 -20.45 -15.27
N ALA A 33 -14.98 -20.39 -15.44
CA ALA A 33 -14.22 -21.35 -16.23
C ALA A 33 -14.29 -22.82 -15.72
N LEU A 34 -14.74 -23.04 -14.48
CA LEU A 34 -14.94 -24.39 -13.93
C LEU A 34 -16.40 -24.86 -14.03
N GLY A 35 -17.32 -23.99 -14.45
CA GLY A 35 -18.75 -24.29 -14.54
C GLY A 35 -19.40 -24.55 -13.18
N LEU A 36 -18.85 -24.01 -12.09
CA LEU A 36 -19.38 -24.17 -10.73
C LEU A 36 -20.24 -22.96 -10.32
N GLN A 37 -20.47 -22.02 -11.23
CA GLN A 37 -21.01 -20.70 -10.95
C GLN A 37 -20.14 -19.93 -9.95
N GLU A 38 -18.82 -20.16 -9.96
CA GLU A 38 -17.92 -19.73 -8.90
C GLU A 38 -17.67 -18.22 -8.85
N ASP A 39 -17.91 -17.49 -9.94
CA ASP A 39 -17.71 -16.04 -10.01
C ASP A 39 -19.03 -15.26 -10.03
N ARG A 40 -20.18 -15.95 -9.98
CA ARG A 40 -21.49 -15.35 -10.12
C ARG A 40 -21.84 -14.47 -8.91
N LEU A 41 -21.89 -13.15 -9.10
CA LEU A 41 -22.20 -12.20 -8.01
C LEU A 41 -23.59 -12.42 -7.42
N ASP A 42 -24.56 -12.82 -8.26
CA ASP A 42 -25.95 -13.13 -7.92
C ASP A 42 -26.10 -14.47 -7.16
N ASN A 43 -25.10 -15.36 -7.21
CA ASN A 43 -25.14 -16.65 -6.53
C ASN A 43 -24.55 -16.53 -5.11
N PRO A 44 -25.30 -16.80 -4.02
CA PRO A 44 -24.80 -16.72 -2.65
C PRO A 44 -23.72 -17.76 -2.31
N LEU A 45 -23.59 -18.82 -3.12
CA LEU A 45 -22.58 -19.87 -2.94
C LEU A 45 -21.29 -19.62 -3.74
N ALA A 46 -21.29 -18.63 -4.64
CA ALA A 46 -20.11 -18.24 -5.41
C ALA A 46 -18.99 -17.73 -4.50
N LEU A 47 -17.77 -17.74 -5.03
CA LEU A 47 -16.57 -17.36 -4.31
C LEU A 47 -16.64 -15.88 -3.91
N ARG A 48 -16.44 -15.59 -2.62
CA ARG A 48 -16.39 -14.22 -2.09
C ARG A 48 -14.96 -13.82 -1.77
N LEU A 49 -14.50 -12.73 -2.36
CA LEU A 49 -13.10 -12.31 -2.30
C LEU A 49 -13.02 -10.87 -1.80
N ARG A 50 -12.52 -10.72 -0.56
CA ARG A 50 -12.30 -9.44 0.12
C ARG A 50 -10.95 -9.43 0.85
N PRO A 51 -9.83 -9.58 0.12
CA PRO A 51 -8.51 -9.50 0.74
C PRO A 51 -8.20 -8.07 1.18
N ASP A 52 -7.40 -7.94 2.24
CA ASP A 52 -6.66 -6.71 2.51
C ASP A 52 -5.37 -6.63 1.65
N GLY A 53 -4.56 -5.59 1.84
CA GLY A 53 -3.37 -5.35 1.03
C GLY A 53 -2.35 -6.49 1.09
N ALA A 54 -2.15 -7.10 2.27
CA ALA A 54 -1.19 -8.19 2.41
C ALA A 54 -1.72 -9.52 1.84
N ASP A 55 -3.02 -9.75 1.94
CA ASP A 55 -3.69 -10.94 1.41
C ASP A 55 -3.85 -10.90 -0.11
N LEU A 56 -4.01 -9.69 -0.70
CA LEU A 56 -4.39 -9.51 -2.09
C LEU A 56 -3.49 -10.26 -3.09
N PRO A 57 -2.15 -10.16 -3.06
CA PRO A 57 -1.30 -10.91 -3.96
C PRO A 57 -1.47 -12.43 -3.85
N TYR A 58 -1.68 -12.93 -2.63
CA TYR A 58 -1.84 -14.35 -2.35
C TYR A 58 -3.20 -14.87 -2.81
N VAL A 59 -4.26 -14.10 -2.56
CA VAL A 59 -5.62 -14.44 -3.00
C VAL A 59 -5.71 -14.46 -4.53
N VAL A 60 -5.15 -13.46 -5.21
CA VAL A 60 -5.12 -13.44 -6.69
C VAL A 60 -4.32 -14.62 -7.23
N ARG A 61 -3.15 -14.92 -6.66
CA ARG A 61 -2.34 -16.07 -7.08
C ARG A 61 -3.04 -17.39 -6.82
N ALA A 62 -3.72 -17.54 -5.68
CA ALA A 62 -4.47 -18.74 -5.34
C ALA A 62 -5.68 -18.93 -6.27
N TYR A 63 -6.42 -17.86 -6.55
CA TYR A 63 -7.53 -17.84 -7.50
C TYR A 63 -7.08 -18.32 -8.89
N TRP A 64 -6.03 -17.70 -9.43
CA TRP A 64 -5.46 -18.09 -10.72
C TRP A 64 -5.00 -19.55 -10.73
N SER A 65 -4.28 -19.97 -9.69
CA SER A 65 -3.75 -21.34 -9.60
C SER A 65 -4.86 -22.37 -9.51
N TRP A 66 -5.91 -22.09 -8.74
CA TRP A 66 -7.07 -22.96 -8.62
C TRP A 66 -7.82 -23.12 -9.95
N LYS A 67 -8.18 -22.00 -10.59
CA LYS A 67 -8.86 -21.97 -11.89
C LYS A 67 -8.10 -22.71 -12.99
N ARG A 68 -6.77 -22.65 -12.95
CA ARG A 68 -5.86 -23.26 -13.93
C ARG A 68 -5.33 -24.64 -13.52
N ARG A 69 -5.77 -25.18 -12.38
CA ARG A 69 -5.28 -26.46 -11.81
C ARG A 69 -3.75 -26.51 -11.60
N LEU A 70 -3.14 -25.39 -11.24
CA LEU A 70 -1.70 -25.23 -11.06
C LEU A 70 -1.25 -25.53 -9.60
N PRO A 71 0.03 -25.90 -9.40
CA PRO A 71 0.66 -25.93 -8.09
C PRO A 71 0.55 -24.60 -7.36
N PHE A 72 0.29 -24.64 -6.05
CA PHE A 72 0.28 -23.47 -5.19
C PHE A 72 0.98 -23.80 -3.87
N ALA A 73 1.73 -22.84 -3.34
CA ALA A 73 2.32 -22.91 -2.02
C ALA A 73 2.36 -21.53 -1.37
N TYR A 74 2.28 -21.53 -0.05
CA TYR A 74 2.48 -20.36 0.79
C TYR A 74 3.11 -20.78 2.11
N ARG A 75 3.77 -19.84 2.80
CA ARG A 75 4.32 -20.06 4.13
C ARG A 75 3.54 -19.28 5.18
N LYS A 76 3.53 -19.81 6.40
CA LYS A 76 3.19 -19.01 7.58
C LYS A 76 4.45 -18.31 8.06
N CYS A 77 4.36 -17.00 8.24
CA CYS A 77 5.50 -16.19 8.66
C CYS A 77 5.23 -15.54 10.02
N GLN A 78 6.31 -15.07 10.64
CA GLN A 78 6.24 -14.16 11.77
C GLN A 78 6.09 -12.74 11.24
N ARG A 79 5.50 -11.82 12.02
CA ARG A 79 5.39 -10.40 11.64
C ARG A 79 6.71 -9.62 11.68
N GLY A 80 7.78 -10.23 12.21
CA GLY A 80 9.02 -9.55 12.58
C GLY A 80 8.93 -8.96 14.00
N GLY A 81 9.97 -8.26 14.43
CA GLY A 81 10.06 -7.61 15.74
C GLY A 81 11.48 -7.56 16.29
N ASP A 82 11.71 -6.73 17.30
CA ASP A 82 13.01 -6.56 17.98
C ASP A 82 14.17 -6.25 17.01
N GLY A 83 13.91 -5.40 16.02
CA GLY A 83 14.88 -5.04 14.98
C GLY A 83 15.21 -6.15 13.98
N LYS A 84 14.46 -7.27 13.99
CA LYS A 84 14.69 -8.42 13.10
C LYS A 84 13.59 -8.55 12.04
N ALA A 85 14.03 -8.89 10.83
CA ALA A 85 13.16 -9.23 9.72
C ALA A 85 12.24 -10.43 10.04
N PRO A 86 11.01 -10.47 9.47
CA PRO A 86 10.16 -11.65 9.40
C PRO A 86 10.90 -12.93 8.98
N ARG A 87 10.53 -14.06 9.60
CA ARG A 87 10.96 -15.40 9.20
C ARG A 87 9.76 -16.29 8.98
N CYS A 88 9.86 -17.22 8.03
CA CYS A 88 8.79 -18.13 7.69
C CYS A 88 9.10 -19.57 8.09
N GLY A 89 8.04 -20.33 8.36
CA GLY A 89 8.12 -21.79 8.51
C GLY A 89 8.13 -22.50 7.16
N ASP A 90 7.85 -23.80 7.19
CA ASP A 90 7.79 -24.64 6.01
C ASP A 90 6.69 -24.23 5.02
N ALA A 91 6.95 -24.46 3.73
CA ALA A 91 5.99 -24.20 2.67
C ALA A 91 4.82 -25.19 2.78
N ARG A 92 3.61 -24.66 2.80
CA ARG A 92 2.37 -25.43 2.72
C ARG A 92 1.84 -25.39 1.30
N THR A 93 1.65 -26.56 0.70
CA THR A 93 1.20 -26.69 -0.69
C THR A 93 -0.28 -27.01 -0.79
N ASN A 94 -0.88 -26.84 -1.96
CA ASN A 94 -2.25 -27.26 -2.24
C ASN A 94 -2.46 -28.78 -2.29
N LEU A 95 -1.40 -29.59 -2.12
CA LEU A 95 -1.49 -31.04 -1.90
C LEU A 95 -1.44 -31.41 -0.41
N ALA A 96 -1.12 -30.47 0.48
CA ALA A 96 -1.04 -30.75 1.90
C ALA A 96 -2.45 -31.04 2.47
N PRO A 97 -2.59 -31.98 3.41
CA PRO A 97 -3.87 -32.25 4.04
C PRO A 97 -4.41 -31.00 4.73
N GLY A 98 -5.72 -30.77 4.58
CA GLY A 98 -6.43 -29.67 5.22
C GLY A 98 -7.00 -30.09 6.57
N PRO A 99 -6.69 -29.41 7.70
CA PRO A 99 -7.39 -29.68 8.95
C PRO A 99 -8.88 -29.32 8.79
N GLY A 100 -9.74 -30.32 9.03
CA GLY A 100 -11.18 -30.12 9.13
C GLY A 100 -11.97 -30.11 7.83
N PHE A 101 -11.45 -30.63 6.71
CA PHE A 101 -12.32 -31.05 5.60
C PHE A 101 -13.00 -32.37 5.97
N THR A 102 -14.14 -32.30 6.64
CA THR A 102 -15.07 -33.42 6.76
C THR A 102 -15.74 -33.69 5.40
N MET A 103 -15.88 -34.97 5.02
CA MET A 103 -16.34 -35.37 3.69
C MET A 103 -17.86 -35.29 3.51
N PRO A 104 -18.37 -34.93 2.30
CA PRO A 104 -17.70 -34.25 1.21
C PRO A 104 -18.27 -32.82 1.02
N ALA A 105 -17.53 -31.80 1.48
CA ALA A 105 -17.76 -30.43 1.02
C ALA A 105 -17.52 -30.33 -0.50
N THR A 106 -18.25 -29.47 -1.22
CA THR A 106 -18.03 -29.26 -2.66
C THR A 106 -16.66 -28.61 -2.93
N GLU A 107 -16.17 -28.66 -4.17
CA GLU A 107 -14.92 -27.98 -4.54
C GLU A 107 -14.97 -26.48 -4.21
N LEU A 108 -16.08 -25.83 -4.55
CA LEU A 108 -16.30 -24.41 -4.28
C LEU A 108 -16.26 -24.10 -2.77
N ALA A 109 -16.89 -24.93 -1.95
CA ALA A 109 -16.82 -24.79 -0.49
C ALA A 109 -15.39 -24.96 0.04
N ARG A 110 -14.59 -25.85 -0.57
CA ARG A 110 -13.18 -26.05 -0.18
C ARG A 110 -12.32 -24.84 -0.49
N VAL A 111 -12.41 -24.28 -1.69
CA VAL A 111 -11.62 -23.10 -2.06
C VAL A 111 -12.07 -21.87 -1.28
N GLN A 112 -13.37 -21.69 -1.07
CA GLN A 112 -13.89 -20.58 -0.27
C GLN A 112 -13.34 -20.63 1.16
N ARG A 113 -13.38 -21.81 1.80
CA ARG A 113 -12.76 -21.98 3.12
C ARG A 113 -11.26 -21.74 3.08
N PHE A 114 -10.55 -22.23 2.06
CA PHE A 114 -9.11 -22.02 1.93
C PHE A 114 -8.76 -20.53 1.89
N VAL A 115 -9.44 -19.74 1.07
CA VAL A 115 -9.21 -18.29 0.97
C VAL A 115 -9.52 -17.59 2.31
N HIS A 116 -10.71 -17.78 2.88
CA HIS A 116 -11.12 -17.06 4.10
C HIS A 116 -10.47 -17.54 5.39
N ARG A 117 -10.08 -18.81 5.48
CA ARG A 117 -9.56 -19.41 6.72
C ARG A 117 -8.07 -19.74 6.65
N ASN A 118 -7.61 -20.33 5.56
CA ASN A 118 -6.22 -20.78 5.49
C ASN A 118 -5.26 -19.68 5.04
N LEU A 119 -5.64 -18.89 4.05
CA LEU A 119 -4.88 -17.72 3.60
C LEU A 119 -5.11 -16.54 4.53
N GLY A 120 -6.36 -16.11 4.75
CA GLY A 120 -6.66 -14.93 5.59
C GLY A 120 -6.21 -14.99 7.06
N TRP A 121 -5.82 -16.17 7.58
CA TRP A 121 -5.17 -16.30 8.89
C TRP A 121 -3.71 -16.80 8.81
N GLY A 122 -3.25 -17.15 7.62
CA GLY A 122 -1.92 -17.73 7.38
C GLY A 122 -0.92 -16.76 6.77
N VAL A 123 -1.40 -15.69 6.12
CA VAL A 123 -0.61 -14.64 5.48
C VAL A 123 -0.86 -13.32 6.21
N HIS A 124 0.15 -12.46 6.23
CA HIS A 124 0.04 -11.07 6.66
C HIS A 124 1.22 -10.27 6.09
N ALA A 125 1.29 -8.97 6.40
CA ALA A 125 2.31 -8.03 5.91
C ALA A 125 3.79 -8.40 6.20
N GLY A 126 4.06 -9.47 6.95
CA GLY A 126 5.42 -9.96 7.21
C GLY A 126 5.88 -10.98 6.16
N ASN A 127 4.94 -11.68 5.52
CA ASN A 127 5.22 -12.63 4.45
C ASN A 127 6.05 -12.02 3.30
N PRO A 128 5.68 -10.85 2.75
CA PRO A 128 6.46 -10.25 1.68
C PRO A 128 7.69 -9.48 2.19
N ARG A 129 7.89 -9.36 3.52
CA ARG A 129 9.00 -8.61 4.14
C ARG A 129 10.08 -9.48 4.77
N THR A 130 10.14 -10.78 4.47
CA THR A 130 11.34 -11.58 4.82
C THR A 130 12.61 -10.91 4.31
N ALA A 131 13.75 -11.15 4.96
CA ALA A 131 15.02 -10.55 4.57
C ALA A 131 15.33 -10.81 3.07
N VAL A 132 16.00 -9.87 2.41
CA VAL A 132 16.23 -9.87 0.95
C VAL A 132 16.87 -11.18 0.45
N GLY A 133 17.80 -11.77 1.20
CA GLY A 133 18.46 -13.04 0.86
C GLY A 133 17.89 -14.28 1.57
N ASP A 134 16.70 -14.19 2.18
CA ASP A 134 16.09 -15.35 2.84
C ASP A 134 15.35 -16.22 1.82
N SER A 135 15.99 -17.33 1.43
CA SER A 135 15.41 -18.33 0.53
C SER A 135 14.22 -19.09 1.12
N ALA A 136 14.05 -19.09 2.45
CA ALA A 136 12.92 -19.69 3.15
C ALA A 136 11.72 -18.71 3.24
N SER A 137 11.34 -18.15 2.10
CA SER A 137 10.28 -17.16 1.95
C SER A 137 9.32 -17.56 0.85
N ASP A 138 8.26 -16.78 0.63
CA ASP A 138 7.33 -16.99 -0.48
C ASP A 138 7.71 -16.25 -1.76
N LEU A 139 8.50 -15.20 -1.60
CA LEU A 139 8.79 -14.16 -2.58
C LEU A 139 10.30 -13.95 -2.64
N TYR A 140 10.82 -13.66 -3.82
CA TYR A 140 12.23 -13.32 -4.03
C TYR A 140 12.35 -11.91 -4.62
N PRO A 141 13.38 -11.14 -4.24
CA PRO A 141 13.61 -9.80 -4.78
C PRO A 141 14.00 -9.89 -6.25
N VAL A 142 13.58 -8.92 -7.05
CA VAL A 142 13.79 -8.93 -8.50
C VAL A 142 14.53 -7.71 -9.01
N ARG A 143 15.17 -7.85 -10.16
CA ARG A 143 15.79 -6.72 -10.88
C ARG A 143 14.77 -5.62 -11.14
N LEU A 144 15.22 -4.36 -11.05
CA LEU A 144 14.43 -3.18 -11.40
C LEU A 144 14.45 -2.94 -12.91
N ASP A 145 13.82 -3.84 -13.65
CA ASP A 145 13.66 -3.78 -15.11
C ASP A 145 12.26 -4.25 -15.55
N HIS A 146 11.93 -4.10 -16.84
CA HIS A 146 10.63 -4.49 -17.38
C HIS A 146 10.27 -5.97 -17.12
N ARG A 147 11.28 -6.85 -17.01
CA ARG A 147 11.05 -8.27 -16.73
C ARG A 147 10.69 -8.45 -15.26
N GLY A 148 11.48 -7.93 -14.33
CA GLY A 148 11.23 -8.06 -12.89
C GLY A 148 9.91 -7.43 -12.45
N LEU A 149 9.59 -6.25 -12.99
CA LEU A 149 8.42 -5.44 -12.62
C LEU A 149 7.16 -5.77 -13.44
N ARG A 150 7.13 -6.90 -14.15
CA ARG A 150 5.96 -7.36 -14.90
C ARG A 150 4.71 -7.50 -14.01
N PRO A 151 3.49 -7.41 -14.58
CA PRO A 151 2.26 -7.66 -13.85
C PRO A 151 2.29 -8.96 -13.04
N GLY A 152 1.86 -8.89 -11.78
CA GLY A 152 2.00 -9.96 -10.79
C GLY A 152 3.17 -9.77 -9.82
N ALA A 153 4.06 -8.80 -10.04
CA ALA A 153 5.04 -8.39 -9.05
C ALA A 153 4.35 -7.84 -7.78
N VAL A 154 5.00 -8.03 -6.64
CA VAL A 154 4.56 -7.54 -5.33
C VAL A 154 5.56 -6.49 -4.85
N TYR A 155 5.08 -5.30 -4.51
CA TYR A 155 5.88 -4.33 -3.77
C TYR A 155 5.55 -4.44 -2.29
N ALA A 156 6.56 -4.57 -1.44
CA ALA A 156 6.40 -4.52 0.00
C ALA A 156 7.13 -3.30 0.55
N ASP A 157 6.40 -2.40 1.21
CA ASP A 157 6.99 -1.23 1.85
C ASP A 157 7.63 -1.59 3.21
N PRO A 158 8.33 -0.65 3.88
CA PRO A 158 8.94 -0.87 5.19
C PRO A 158 7.95 -1.14 6.33
N TYR A 159 6.69 -0.69 6.19
CA TYR A 159 5.70 -0.59 7.26
C TYR A 159 4.51 -1.52 7.08
N GLY A 160 4.59 -2.44 6.12
CA GLY A 160 3.63 -3.51 5.90
C GLY A 160 2.54 -3.22 4.87
N HIS A 161 2.62 -2.10 4.16
CA HIS A 161 1.83 -1.89 2.95
C HIS A 161 2.34 -2.78 1.82
N VAL A 162 1.41 -3.29 1.04
CA VAL A 162 1.71 -4.22 -0.04
C VAL A 162 0.91 -3.78 -1.25
N PHE A 163 1.61 -3.54 -2.36
CA PHE A 163 1.00 -3.25 -3.64
C PHE A 163 1.21 -4.42 -4.58
N PHE A 164 0.24 -4.65 -5.44
CA PHE A 164 0.28 -5.71 -6.43
C PHE A 164 0.30 -5.10 -7.83
N VAL A 165 1.40 -5.26 -8.56
CA VAL A 165 1.59 -4.63 -9.87
C VAL A 165 0.62 -5.25 -10.88
N VAL A 166 -0.16 -4.40 -11.55
CA VAL A 166 -1.18 -4.81 -12.52
C VAL A 166 -0.81 -4.43 -13.94
N ASP A 167 -0.04 -3.35 -14.12
CA ASP A 167 0.46 -2.96 -15.44
C ASP A 167 1.78 -2.18 -15.39
N LEU A 168 2.50 -2.25 -16.51
CA LEU A 168 3.63 -1.40 -16.83
C LEU A 168 3.32 -0.77 -18.19
N VAL A 169 2.75 0.42 -18.15
CA VAL A 169 2.30 1.17 -19.33
C VAL A 169 3.53 1.78 -20.00
N PRO A 170 3.79 1.49 -21.28
CA PRO A 170 4.91 2.09 -21.99
C PRO A 170 4.68 3.59 -22.22
N ALA A 171 5.77 4.35 -22.32
CA ALA A 171 5.70 5.75 -22.77
C ALA A 171 5.13 5.83 -24.19
N GLN A 172 4.16 6.72 -24.41
CA GLN A 172 3.46 6.90 -25.69
C GLN A 172 3.06 8.36 -25.87
N ASP A 173 3.09 8.85 -27.12
CA ASP A 173 2.64 10.21 -27.50
C ASP A 173 3.25 11.33 -26.64
N GLY A 174 4.53 11.20 -26.29
CA GLY A 174 5.25 12.18 -25.45
C GLY A 174 4.89 12.14 -23.97
N ARG A 175 4.07 11.19 -23.51
CA ARG A 175 3.78 10.95 -22.10
C ARG A 175 4.74 9.91 -21.52
N PRO A 176 5.24 10.11 -20.29
CA PRO A 176 5.97 9.07 -19.55
C PRO A 176 5.19 7.76 -19.47
N GLY A 177 5.92 6.64 -19.34
CA GLY A 177 5.30 5.39 -18.93
C GLY A 177 4.79 5.45 -17.50
N ALA A 178 4.01 4.45 -17.09
CA ALA A 178 3.48 4.35 -15.73
C ALA A 178 3.59 2.93 -15.19
N LEU A 179 3.93 2.78 -13.91
CA LEU A 179 3.79 1.52 -13.20
C LEU A 179 2.49 1.58 -12.40
N LEU A 180 1.54 0.72 -12.76
CA LEU A 180 0.24 0.65 -12.11
C LEU A 180 0.19 -0.55 -11.17
N ALA A 181 -0.26 -0.31 -9.95
CA ALA A 181 -0.48 -1.35 -8.95
C ALA A 181 -1.88 -1.22 -8.33
N VAL A 182 -2.31 -2.25 -7.61
CA VAL A 182 -3.52 -2.21 -6.79
C VAL A 182 -3.18 -2.47 -5.33
N ASP A 183 -3.96 -1.84 -4.47
CA ASP A 183 -3.89 -1.92 -3.02
C ASP A 183 -5.23 -2.40 -2.45
N GLY A 184 -5.16 -3.39 -1.56
CA GLY A 184 -6.31 -3.88 -0.81
C GLY A 184 -6.49 -3.08 0.49
N GLN A 185 -7.64 -2.43 0.64
CA GLN A 185 -7.99 -1.65 1.82
C GLN A 185 -8.48 -2.58 2.94
N PRO A 186 -8.37 -2.18 4.23
CA PRO A 186 -8.89 -2.97 5.36
C PRO A 186 -10.40 -3.27 5.31
N ASP A 187 -11.19 -2.47 4.59
CA ASP A 187 -12.61 -2.69 4.35
C ASP A 187 -12.90 -3.67 3.18
N GLY A 188 -11.84 -4.18 2.54
CA GLY A 188 -11.88 -5.08 1.39
C GLY A 188 -11.92 -4.38 0.04
N GLY A 189 -11.96 -3.04 0.00
CA GLY A 189 -11.92 -2.26 -1.23
C GLY A 189 -10.59 -2.45 -1.97
N ILE A 190 -10.61 -2.43 -3.30
CA ILE A 190 -9.41 -2.51 -4.14
C ILE A 190 -9.24 -1.18 -4.87
N VAL A 191 -8.10 -0.52 -4.68
CA VAL A 191 -7.84 0.79 -5.28
C VAL A 191 -6.62 0.70 -6.18
N ARG A 192 -6.72 1.25 -7.39
CA ARG A 192 -5.59 1.37 -8.30
C ARG A 192 -4.73 2.58 -7.96
N ARG A 193 -3.42 2.39 -7.97
CA ARG A 193 -2.39 3.40 -7.72
C ARG A 193 -1.36 3.41 -8.84
N GLU A 194 -0.83 4.58 -9.11
CA GLU A 194 0.37 4.73 -9.91
C GLU A 194 1.59 4.78 -8.99
N PHE A 195 2.72 4.25 -9.43
CA PHE A 195 3.97 4.35 -8.70
C PHE A 195 4.41 5.79 -8.55
N TRP A 196 4.58 6.22 -7.30
CA TRP A 196 5.26 7.44 -6.97
C TRP A 196 5.84 7.34 -5.55
N GLU A 197 6.83 8.17 -5.28
CA GLU A 197 7.63 8.10 -4.05
C GLU A 197 6.83 8.31 -2.76
N GLY A 198 5.78 9.14 -2.79
CA GLY A 198 4.97 9.43 -1.61
C GLY A 198 4.11 8.26 -1.10
N GLU A 199 3.87 7.24 -1.92
CA GLU A 199 3.13 6.03 -1.50
C GLU A 199 4.00 4.77 -1.47
N PHE A 200 4.95 4.64 -2.40
CA PHE A 200 5.85 3.49 -2.47
C PHE A 200 7.07 3.75 -1.58
N LEU A 201 6.85 3.77 -0.27
CA LEU A 201 7.89 4.06 0.72
C LEU A 201 9.04 3.06 0.64
N TRP A 202 10.27 3.54 0.83
CA TRP A 202 11.49 2.75 0.72
C TRP A 202 12.33 2.81 1.99
N SER A 203 13.03 1.72 2.29
CA SER A 203 14.02 1.66 3.37
C SER A 203 14.96 0.48 3.16
N THR A 204 16.25 0.69 3.46
CA THR A 204 17.25 -0.38 3.54
C THR A 204 17.50 -0.84 4.97
N GLU A 205 16.79 -0.29 5.96
CA GLU A 205 16.98 -0.69 7.35
C GLU A 205 16.59 -2.16 7.56
N ARG A 206 17.53 -2.94 8.10
CA ARG A 206 17.34 -4.37 8.34
C ARG A 206 16.10 -4.71 9.17
N ALA A 207 15.71 -3.81 10.08
CA ALA A 207 14.54 -3.98 10.94
C ALA A 207 13.21 -4.01 10.15
N HIS A 208 13.14 -3.36 9.00
CA HIS A 208 11.96 -3.33 8.15
C HIS A 208 11.80 -4.59 7.30
N GLY A 209 12.83 -5.45 7.27
CA GLY A 209 12.86 -6.65 6.46
C GLY A 209 13.27 -6.37 5.02
N GLY A 210 12.95 -7.28 4.10
CA GLY A 210 13.24 -7.07 2.68
C GLY A 210 12.18 -6.20 2.02
N VAL A 211 12.49 -4.92 1.81
CA VAL A 211 11.63 -3.94 1.13
C VAL A 211 11.82 -4.02 -0.39
N GLY A 212 10.78 -3.64 -1.13
CA GLY A 212 10.84 -3.44 -2.58
C GLY A 212 10.05 -4.44 -3.42
N PHE A 213 10.31 -4.42 -4.72
CA PHE A 213 9.69 -5.31 -5.70
C PHE A 213 10.17 -6.75 -5.58
N LYS A 214 9.21 -7.67 -5.64
CA LYS A 214 9.42 -9.11 -5.52
C LYS A 214 8.53 -9.87 -6.48
N GLN A 215 8.95 -11.09 -6.80
CA GLN A 215 8.14 -12.06 -7.50
C GLN A 215 7.91 -13.28 -6.63
N PHE A 216 6.78 -13.93 -6.86
CA PHE A 216 6.47 -15.16 -6.16
C PHE A 216 7.40 -16.30 -6.60
N ARG A 217 7.98 -17.01 -5.62
CA ARG A 217 8.80 -18.19 -5.91
C ARG A 217 7.97 -19.24 -6.66
N PRO A 218 8.47 -19.76 -7.79
CA PRO A 218 7.77 -20.81 -8.53
C PRO A 218 7.59 -22.06 -7.68
N VAL A 219 6.45 -22.72 -7.87
CA VAL A 219 6.13 -24.00 -7.23
C VAL A 219 6.16 -25.05 -8.32
N VAL A 220 7.09 -25.99 -8.20
CA VAL A 220 7.32 -27.02 -9.21
C VAL A 220 7.00 -28.40 -8.65
N ARG A 221 6.59 -29.31 -9.53
CA ARG A 221 6.42 -30.70 -9.19
C ARG A 221 7.77 -31.42 -9.27
N GLN A 222 8.14 -32.10 -8.20
CA GLN A 222 9.35 -32.94 -8.18
C GLN A 222 9.07 -34.34 -8.71
N PRO A 223 10.11 -35.09 -9.14
CA PRO A 223 10.02 -36.53 -9.30
C PRO A 223 9.46 -37.17 -8.02
N GLY A 224 8.43 -38.01 -8.15
CA GLY A 224 7.66 -38.55 -7.01
C GLY A 224 6.38 -37.79 -6.67
N GLY A 225 6.05 -36.72 -7.39
CA GLY A 225 4.74 -36.07 -7.35
C GLY A 225 4.57 -35.00 -6.27
N GLY A 226 5.53 -34.84 -5.35
CA GLY A 226 5.56 -33.74 -4.38
C GLY A 226 5.68 -32.36 -5.04
N LEU A 227 5.26 -31.32 -4.32
CA LEU A 227 5.42 -29.93 -4.74
C LEU A 227 6.48 -29.25 -3.88
N VAL A 228 7.39 -28.52 -4.52
CA VAL A 228 8.44 -27.73 -3.86
C VAL A 228 8.41 -26.30 -4.38
N GLN A 229 8.68 -25.36 -3.49
CA GLN A 229 8.88 -23.96 -3.84
C GLN A 229 10.36 -23.72 -4.08
N LEU A 230 10.73 -23.12 -5.22
CA LEU A 230 12.12 -22.94 -5.60
C LEU A 230 12.85 -21.93 -4.69
N GLY A 231 14.07 -22.31 -4.28
CA GLY A 231 15.01 -21.43 -3.59
C GLY A 231 15.83 -20.57 -4.55
N ASP A 232 16.61 -19.63 -4.01
CA ASP A 232 17.34 -18.61 -4.77
C ASP A 232 18.30 -19.19 -5.81
N ALA A 233 19.08 -20.21 -5.43
CA ALA A 233 20.02 -20.85 -6.35
C ALA A 233 19.33 -21.50 -7.57
N ALA A 234 18.17 -22.12 -7.35
CA ALA A 234 17.41 -22.76 -8.43
C ALA A 234 16.77 -21.72 -9.37
N ILE A 235 16.35 -20.57 -8.83
CA ILE A 235 15.81 -19.45 -9.60
C ILE A 235 16.92 -18.78 -10.42
N ALA A 236 18.06 -18.48 -9.80
CA ALA A 236 19.21 -17.86 -10.47
C ALA A 236 19.75 -18.73 -11.62
N GLY A 237 19.75 -20.06 -11.45
CA GLY A 237 20.21 -21.00 -12.47
C GLY A 237 19.22 -21.29 -13.59
N ALA A 238 17.97 -20.81 -13.51
CA ALA A 238 16.92 -21.10 -14.48
C ALA A 238 16.83 -19.97 -15.54
N PRO A 239 17.02 -20.24 -16.85
CA PRO A 239 16.99 -19.23 -17.91
C PRO A 239 15.71 -18.37 -17.92
N ASP A 240 14.57 -19.02 -17.68
CA ASP A 240 13.25 -18.40 -17.70
C ASP A 240 12.89 -17.67 -16.40
N LEU A 241 13.69 -17.83 -15.34
CA LEU A 241 13.45 -17.24 -14.02
C LEU A 241 14.60 -16.39 -13.46
N GLY A 242 15.72 -16.23 -14.19
CA GLY A 242 16.94 -15.55 -13.70
C GLY A 242 16.82 -14.03 -13.46
N ASP A 243 15.69 -13.54 -12.97
CA ASP A 243 15.41 -12.15 -12.59
C ASP A 243 15.61 -11.88 -11.09
N ILE A 244 16.06 -12.86 -10.29
CA ILE A 244 16.41 -12.65 -8.89
C ILE A 244 17.57 -11.66 -8.74
N TRP A 245 17.39 -10.68 -7.85
CA TRP A 245 18.42 -9.68 -7.56
C TRP A 245 18.31 -9.16 -6.13
N THR A 246 19.37 -9.32 -5.35
CA THR A 246 19.41 -8.93 -3.94
C THR A 246 19.94 -7.51 -3.70
N GLY A 247 20.23 -6.74 -4.76
CA GLY A 247 20.79 -5.39 -4.62
C GLY A 247 19.86 -4.38 -3.93
N HIS A 248 18.58 -4.72 -3.72
CA HIS A 248 17.66 -3.96 -2.88
C HIS A 248 18.22 -3.67 -1.48
N ALA A 249 19.03 -4.59 -0.93
CA ALA A 249 19.59 -4.46 0.42
C ALA A 249 20.56 -3.28 0.57
N GLU A 250 21.15 -2.81 -0.53
CA GLU A 250 22.19 -1.77 -0.54
C GLU A 250 21.77 -0.52 -1.32
N LEU A 251 20.60 -0.55 -1.96
CA LEU A 251 20.12 0.53 -2.83
C LEU A 251 19.55 1.68 -2.00
N ALA A 252 20.26 2.81 -1.98
CA ALA A 252 19.78 4.04 -1.35
C ALA A 252 18.41 4.47 -1.91
N GLY A 253 17.58 5.12 -1.09
CA GLY A 253 16.20 5.47 -1.48
C GLY A 253 16.10 6.30 -2.74
N THR A 254 16.90 7.36 -2.85
CA THR A 254 16.94 8.20 -4.05
C THR A 254 17.35 7.41 -5.30
N ALA A 255 18.33 6.51 -5.18
CA ALA A 255 18.74 5.64 -6.29
C ALA A 255 17.66 4.61 -6.67
N PHE A 256 16.86 4.13 -5.72
CA PHE A 256 15.70 3.27 -5.99
C PHE A 256 14.64 4.02 -6.81
N TYR A 257 14.24 5.21 -6.36
CA TYR A 257 13.22 6.00 -7.07
C TYR A 257 13.69 6.42 -8.46
N ASP A 258 14.95 6.80 -8.62
CA ASP A 258 15.53 7.09 -9.94
C ASP A 258 15.52 5.88 -10.86
N ALA A 259 15.88 4.69 -10.36
CA ALA A 259 15.95 3.48 -11.17
C ALA A 259 14.56 3.09 -11.69
N VAL A 260 13.54 3.16 -10.84
CA VAL A 260 12.15 2.89 -11.26
C VAL A 260 11.66 3.98 -12.21
N ARG A 261 11.97 5.26 -11.96
CA ARG A 261 11.57 6.34 -12.86
C ARG A 261 12.24 6.23 -14.22
N ALA A 262 13.54 5.90 -14.29
CA ALA A 262 14.28 5.72 -15.52
C ALA A 262 13.71 4.59 -16.40
N LEU A 263 13.02 3.61 -15.80
CA LEU A 263 12.29 2.58 -16.51
C LEU A 263 11.02 3.13 -17.20
N LEU A 264 10.39 4.13 -16.61
CA LEU A 264 9.16 4.75 -17.10
C LEU A 264 9.44 5.87 -18.10
N GLU A 265 10.50 6.63 -17.86
CA GLU A 265 10.98 7.73 -18.68
C GLU A 265 12.48 7.91 -18.49
N PRO A 266 13.31 7.85 -19.55
CA PRO A 266 14.74 8.09 -19.42
C PRO A 266 15.03 9.55 -19.04
N PRO A 267 16.03 9.83 -18.18
CA PRO A 267 16.46 11.19 -17.88
C PRO A 267 17.13 11.84 -19.12
N PRO A 268 17.23 13.17 -19.19
CA PRO A 268 16.85 14.14 -18.15
C PRO A 268 15.33 14.37 -18.07
N TRP A 269 14.81 14.51 -16.86
CA TRP A 269 13.37 14.68 -16.61
C TRP A 269 12.94 16.14 -16.53
N ASP A 270 11.70 16.42 -16.94
CA ASP A 270 11.06 17.73 -16.73
C ASP A 270 10.61 17.88 -15.27
N ALA A 271 11.35 18.69 -14.51
CA ALA A 271 11.08 18.93 -13.10
C ALA A 271 9.72 19.65 -12.85
N SER A 272 9.27 20.54 -13.74
CA SER A 272 7.96 21.19 -13.54
C SER A 272 6.82 20.21 -13.78
N ARG A 273 6.96 19.30 -14.75
CA ARG A 273 5.97 18.23 -14.94
C ARG A 273 5.95 17.30 -13.73
N GLN A 274 7.11 16.86 -13.25
CA GLN A 274 7.18 16.03 -12.04
C GLN A 274 6.55 16.70 -10.82
N GLN A 275 6.75 18.01 -10.65
CA GLN A 275 6.13 18.75 -9.55
C GLN A 275 4.61 18.72 -9.63
N ARG A 276 4.03 18.99 -10.81
CA ARG A 276 2.58 18.93 -11.02
C ARG A 276 2.02 17.53 -10.76
N GLU A 277 2.71 16.49 -11.24
CA GLU A 277 2.33 15.10 -11.00
C GLU A 277 2.38 14.75 -9.50
N ALA A 278 3.45 15.15 -8.79
CA ALA A 278 3.59 14.91 -7.35
C ALA A 278 2.53 15.65 -6.53
N VAL A 279 2.21 16.91 -6.86
CA VAL A 279 1.14 17.68 -6.21
C VAL A 279 -0.23 17.05 -6.48
N ALA A 280 -0.51 16.61 -7.71
CA ALA A 280 -1.75 15.92 -8.03
C ALA A 280 -1.89 14.59 -7.28
N ALA A 281 -0.81 13.81 -7.16
CA ALA A 281 -0.78 12.58 -6.39
C ALA A 281 -0.96 12.83 -4.88
N PHE A 282 -0.32 13.86 -4.33
CA PHE A 282 -0.52 14.29 -2.95
C PHE A 282 -1.97 14.73 -2.68
N ALA A 283 -2.58 15.47 -3.62
CA ALA A 283 -4.00 15.84 -3.54
C ALA A 283 -4.91 14.61 -3.51
N ALA A 284 -4.63 13.59 -4.33
CA ALA A 284 -5.39 12.34 -4.33
C ALA A 284 -5.27 11.61 -2.99
N LEU A 285 -4.05 11.49 -2.44
CA LEU A 285 -3.80 10.88 -1.13
C LEU A 285 -4.54 11.62 -0.01
N ALA A 286 -4.56 12.95 -0.06
CA ALA A 286 -5.26 13.76 0.91
C ALA A 286 -6.79 13.61 0.79
N ARG A 287 -7.35 13.55 -0.42
CA ARG A 287 -8.79 13.26 -0.63
C ARG A 287 -9.18 11.88 -0.12
N ASP A 288 -8.33 10.87 -0.32
CA ASP A 288 -8.58 9.50 0.18
C ASP A 288 -8.68 9.43 1.71
N ARG A 289 -8.16 10.44 2.42
CA ARG A 289 -8.26 10.56 3.87
C ARG A 289 -9.64 11.03 4.36
N VAL A 290 -10.45 11.67 3.52
CA VAL A 290 -11.80 12.17 3.87
C VAL A 290 -12.71 11.02 4.31
N GLY A 291 -12.84 9.98 3.49
CA GLY A 291 -13.74 8.85 3.75
C GLY A 291 -13.50 8.15 5.10
N PRO A 292 -12.26 7.77 5.46
CA PRO A 292 -11.95 7.20 6.77
C PRO A 292 -12.29 8.12 7.96
N ILE A 293 -12.13 9.44 7.82
CA ILE A 293 -12.47 10.40 8.87
C ILE A 293 -13.99 10.51 9.04
N ASP A 294 -14.71 10.64 7.94
CA ASP A 294 -16.17 10.73 7.94
C ASP A 294 -16.78 9.47 8.57
N ARG A 295 -16.29 8.27 8.19
CA ARG A 295 -16.74 7.00 8.78
C ARG A 295 -16.46 6.91 10.28
N ALA A 296 -15.33 7.43 10.74
CA ALA A 296 -15.02 7.45 12.17
C ALA A 296 -15.91 8.44 12.93
N ALA A 297 -16.19 9.61 12.35
CA ALA A 297 -17.07 10.61 12.94
C ALA A 297 -18.53 10.11 13.04
N GLU A 298 -19.03 9.45 11.99
CA GLU A 298 -20.33 8.77 12.01
C GLU A 298 -20.37 7.71 13.12
N PHE A 299 -19.35 6.86 13.20
CA PHE A 299 -19.26 5.82 14.22
C PHE A 299 -19.19 6.36 15.66
N GLN A 300 -18.66 7.58 15.87
CA GLN A 300 -18.65 8.21 17.19
C GLN A 300 -20.01 8.77 17.61
N ARG A 301 -20.86 9.22 16.68
CA ARG A 301 -22.19 9.79 17.01
C ARG A 301 -23.06 8.81 17.79
N ASP A 302 -22.96 7.52 17.48
CA ASP A 302 -23.77 6.47 18.09
C ASP A 302 -23.15 5.84 19.34
N ARG A 303 -21.94 6.27 19.74
CA ARG A 303 -21.18 5.64 20.83
C ARG A 303 -21.19 6.44 22.12
N LYS A 304 -21.39 5.71 23.23
CA LYS A 304 -21.27 6.22 24.61
C LYS A 304 -19.86 6.10 25.20
N ARG A 305 -18.96 5.35 24.56
CA ARG A 305 -17.62 5.05 25.10
C ARG A 305 -16.57 5.23 24.01
N ALA A 306 -15.51 5.95 24.35
CA ALA A 306 -14.34 6.11 23.51
C ALA A 306 -13.76 4.76 23.07
N ILE A 307 -13.22 4.72 21.86
CA ILE A 307 -12.40 3.61 21.36
C ILE A 307 -11.11 3.61 22.17
N ALA A 308 -10.74 2.47 22.75
CA ALA A 308 -9.51 2.36 23.50
C ALA A 308 -8.30 2.51 22.57
N MET A 309 -7.43 3.48 22.87
CA MET A 309 -6.15 3.64 22.16
C MET A 309 -5.17 2.53 22.58
N PRO A 310 -4.59 1.77 21.62
CA PRO A 310 -3.50 0.84 21.88
C PRO A 310 -2.25 1.51 22.45
N LYS A 311 -1.24 0.71 22.83
CA LYS A 311 0.02 1.22 23.39
C LYS A 311 1.21 0.86 22.51
N GLY A 312 2.19 1.76 22.45
CA GLY A 312 3.42 1.57 21.68
C GLY A 312 3.13 1.23 20.21
N TRP A 313 3.89 0.29 19.67
CA TRP A 313 3.76 -0.18 18.29
C TRP A 313 2.36 -0.65 17.87
N GLN A 314 1.52 -1.08 18.81
CA GLN A 314 0.17 -1.57 18.52
C GLN A 314 -0.75 -0.47 17.96
N VAL A 315 -0.37 0.80 18.06
CA VAL A 315 -1.11 1.91 17.42
C VAL A 315 -1.18 1.73 15.89
N PHE A 316 -0.14 1.17 15.27
CA PHE A 316 -0.04 0.96 13.82
C PHE A 316 -0.40 -0.47 13.37
N GLU A 317 -0.59 -1.39 14.32
CA GLU A 317 -0.87 -2.81 14.03
C GLU A 317 -2.05 -3.33 14.86
N ALA A 318 -3.03 -2.46 15.12
CA ALA A 318 -4.16 -2.82 15.96
C ALA A 318 -5.11 -3.80 15.25
N THR A 319 -6.13 -4.22 15.99
CA THR A 319 -7.26 -4.95 15.42
C THR A 319 -8.56 -4.36 15.97
N GLY A 320 -9.68 -4.60 15.29
CA GLY A 320 -11.00 -4.14 15.74
C GLY A 320 -11.20 -2.64 15.52
N ALA A 321 -11.98 -1.98 16.39
CA ALA A 321 -12.45 -0.62 16.18
C ALA A 321 -11.32 0.42 16.00
N TRP A 322 -10.16 0.26 16.65
CA TRP A 322 -9.04 1.16 16.41
C TRP A 322 -8.51 1.05 14.98
N GLU A 323 -8.29 -0.18 14.51
CA GLU A 323 -7.83 -0.45 13.14
C GLU A 323 -8.81 0.10 12.09
N SER A 324 -10.11 -0.02 12.35
CA SER A 324 -11.13 0.40 11.38
C SER A 324 -11.34 1.92 11.29
N HIS A 325 -11.02 2.69 12.34
CA HIS A 325 -11.40 4.11 12.43
C HIS A 325 -10.23 5.08 12.65
N SER A 326 -9.12 4.63 13.23
CA SER A 326 -7.89 5.44 13.34
C SER A 326 -7.17 5.55 12.01
N THR A 327 -6.26 6.52 11.86
CA THR A 327 -5.50 6.71 10.61
C THR A 327 -3.98 6.85 10.76
N PRO A 328 -3.28 6.29 11.77
CA PRO A 328 -1.87 6.61 12.03
C PRO A 328 -0.96 6.30 10.83
N GLY A 329 -1.17 5.16 10.17
CA GLY A 329 -0.40 4.80 8.97
C GLY A 329 -0.74 5.65 7.74
N ARG A 330 -1.98 6.15 7.61
CA ARG A 330 -2.36 7.05 6.51
C ARG A 330 -1.79 8.45 6.74
N ASP A 331 -1.85 8.93 7.98
CA ASP A 331 -1.35 10.25 8.37
C ASP A 331 0.18 10.30 8.23
N LEU A 332 0.88 9.22 8.60
CA LEU A 332 2.32 9.06 8.33
C LEU A 332 2.64 9.19 6.83
N ARG A 333 1.89 8.50 5.96
CA ARG A 333 2.09 8.57 4.50
C ARG A 333 1.77 9.94 3.94
N LEU A 334 0.73 10.60 4.46
CA LEU A 334 0.39 11.97 4.07
C LEU A 334 1.56 12.93 4.35
N LEU A 335 2.17 12.83 5.54
CA LEU A 335 3.33 13.65 5.90
C LEU A 335 4.57 13.30 5.07
N ALA A 336 4.86 12.01 4.86
CA ALA A 336 5.97 11.59 4.01
C ALA A 336 5.80 12.06 2.55
N ALA A 337 4.58 12.02 2.02
CA ALA A 337 4.25 12.53 0.70
C ALA A 337 4.44 14.05 0.59
N LEU A 338 4.10 14.81 1.64
CA LEU A 338 4.36 16.25 1.68
C LEU A 338 5.86 16.55 1.61
N ASP A 339 6.69 15.76 2.29
CA ASP A 339 8.16 15.91 2.22
C ASP A 339 8.69 15.67 0.79
N VAL A 340 8.14 14.69 0.08
CA VAL A 340 8.48 14.42 -1.33
C VAL A 340 8.13 15.61 -2.21
N VAL A 341 6.93 16.16 -2.06
CA VAL A 341 6.46 17.32 -2.82
C VAL A 341 7.35 18.54 -2.57
N ARG A 342 7.71 18.81 -1.31
CA ARG A 342 8.58 19.94 -0.93
C ARG A 342 10.04 19.75 -1.30
N GLY A 343 10.53 18.51 -1.38
CA GLY A 343 11.94 18.20 -1.58
C GLY A 343 12.42 18.22 -3.04
N LEU A 344 11.53 18.36 -4.03
CA LEU A 344 11.94 18.33 -5.44
C LEU A 344 12.95 19.43 -5.83
N PRO A 345 12.82 20.70 -5.39
CA PRO A 345 13.84 21.72 -5.62
C PRO A 345 15.24 21.30 -5.18
N ASP A 346 15.37 20.72 -3.98
CA ASP A 346 16.66 20.27 -3.45
C ASP A 346 17.27 19.14 -4.29
N ARG A 347 16.45 18.20 -4.78
CA ARG A 347 16.92 17.13 -5.67
C ARG A 347 17.48 17.66 -6.98
N VAL A 348 16.87 18.72 -7.53
CA VAL A 348 17.37 19.37 -8.76
C VAL A 348 18.73 20.02 -8.49
N ARG A 349 18.93 20.64 -7.32
CA ARG A 349 20.24 21.19 -6.91
C ARG A 349 21.30 20.11 -6.74
N GLU A 350 20.96 19.04 -6.03
CA GLU A 350 21.90 17.97 -5.69
C GLU A 350 22.28 17.12 -6.90
N ARG A 351 21.35 16.92 -7.85
CA ARG A 351 21.49 15.95 -8.95
C ARG A 351 21.03 16.54 -10.29
N PRO A 352 21.61 17.68 -10.72
CA PRO A 352 21.13 18.43 -11.88
C PRO A 352 21.21 17.63 -13.19
N ALA A 353 22.15 16.68 -13.30
CA ALA A 353 22.30 15.82 -14.48
C ALA A 353 21.08 14.94 -14.79
N LEU A 354 20.17 14.74 -13.82
CA LEU A 354 18.94 13.97 -14.00
C LEU A 354 17.76 14.83 -14.48
N TYR A 355 17.90 16.14 -14.57
CA TYR A 355 16.79 17.06 -14.83
C TYR A 355 17.07 18.01 -15.99
N VAL A 356 16.00 18.39 -16.68
CA VAL A 356 16.03 19.50 -17.64
C VAL A 356 16.03 20.79 -16.83
N THR A 357 17.20 21.40 -16.69
CA THR A 357 17.35 22.65 -15.93
C THR A 357 17.10 23.90 -16.77
N GLY A 358 17.33 23.83 -18.09
CA GLY A 358 17.20 24.98 -18.99
C GLY A 358 18.21 26.10 -18.74
N GLY A 359 19.26 25.83 -17.95
CA GLY A 359 20.23 26.82 -17.49
C GLY A 359 20.82 26.43 -16.13
N ASP A 360 20.98 27.44 -15.27
CA ASP A 360 21.50 27.27 -13.90
C ASP A 360 20.56 26.40 -13.03
N PRO A 361 21.04 25.28 -12.47
CA PRO A 361 20.25 24.43 -11.57
C PRO A 361 19.71 25.16 -10.34
N GLU A 362 20.45 26.13 -9.78
CA GLU A 362 20.00 26.85 -8.58
C GLU A 362 18.82 27.77 -8.92
N ALA A 363 18.93 28.55 -10.00
CA ALA A 363 17.82 29.34 -10.51
C ALA A 363 16.59 28.47 -10.81
N ARG A 364 16.79 27.26 -11.37
CA ARG A 364 15.68 26.33 -11.63
C ARG A 364 15.03 25.82 -10.35
N ALA A 365 15.83 25.47 -9.34
CA ALA A 365 15.32 25.01 -8.05
C ALA A 365 14.54 26.13 -7.33
N HIS A 366 15.00 27.38 -7.41
CA HIS A 366 14.26 28.53 -6.87
C HIS A 366 12.90 28.70 -7.58
N ALA A 367 12.89 28.68 -8.91
CA ALA A 367 11.65 28.76 -9.69
C ALA A 367 10.66 27.63 -9.33
N LEU A 368 11.14 26.40 -9.11
CA LEU A 368 10.30 25.29 -8.66
C LEU A 368 9.72 25.50 -7.26
N ALA A 369 10.44 26.17 -6.35
CA ALA A 369 9.89 26.50 -5.04
C ALA A 369 8.73 27.51 -5.14
N ASP A 370 8.86 28.51 -6.01
CA ASP A 370 7.79 29.48 -6.29
C ASP A 370 6.59 28.82 -6.99
N GLU A 371 6.84 27.98 -8.00
CA GLU A 371 5.81 27.19 -8.70
C GLU A 371 5.04 26.29 -7.72
N LEU A 372 5.73 25.65 -6.77
CA LEU A 372 5.10 24.79 -5.77
C LEU A 372 4.10 25.57 -4.90
N ASP A 373 4.47 26.76 -4.44
CA ASP A 373 3.64 27.57 -3.58
C ASP A 373 2.33 28.00 -4.29
N VAL A 374 2.39 28.23 -5.61
CA VAL A 374 1.21 28.45 -6.45
C VAL A 374 0.37 27.17 -6.55
N LEU A 375 0.98 26.03 -6.86
CA LEU A 375 0.29 24.75 -7.01
C LEU A 375 -0.42 24.31 -5.72
N LEU A 376 0.19 24.50 -4.55
CA LEU A 376 -0.43 24.13 -3.27
C LEU A 376 -1.67 24.97 -2.93
N ARG A 377 -1.79 26.17 -3.49
CA ARG A 377 -2.98 27.04 -3.31
C ARG A 377 -4.02 26.87 -4.40
N ASP A 378 -3.74 26.08 -5.43
CA ASP A 378 -4.66 25.92 -6.55
C ASP A 378 -5.97 25.26 -6.09
N PRO A 379 -7.14 25.93 -6.27
CA PRO A 379 -8.43 25.38 -5.88
C PRO A 379 -8.77 24.03 -6.53
N GLN A 380 -8.15 23.68 -7.67
CA GLN A 380 -8.33 22.37 -8.30
C GLN A 380 -7.89 21.21 -7.40
N TYR A 381 -6.95 21.47 -6.49
CA TYR A 381 -6.43 20.49 -5.52
C TYR A 381 -7.06 20.59 -4.14
N ALA A 382 -8.06 21.47 -3.97
CA ALA A 382 -8.74 21.61 -2.70
C ALA A 382 -9.44 20.31 -2.27
N ILE A 383 -9.58 20.17 -0.95
CA ILE A 383 -10.19 19.02 -0.28
C ILE A 383 -11.32 19.56 0.58
N THR A 384 -12.48 18.93 0.49
CA THR A 384 -13.63 19.27 1.32
C THR A 384 -13.96 18.09 2.23
N TYR A 385 -14.14 18.36 3.53
CA TYR A 385 -14.60 17.38 4.51
C TYR A 385 -15.82 17.91 5.26
N THR A 386 -16.53 17.02 5.97
CA THR A 386 -17.72 17.39 6.74
C THR A 386 -17.35 17.67 8.19
N ARG A 387 -17.65 18.87 8.67
CA ARG A 387 -17.45 19.27 10.08
C ARG A 387 -18.43 18.55 11.01
N SER A 388 -18.15 18.62 12.32
CA SER A 388 -18.97 18.02 13.36
C SER A 388 -20.43 18.49 13.36
N ASP A 389 -20.68 19.74 12.95
CA ASP A 389 -22.03 20.32 12.81
C ASP A 389 -22.75 19.93 11.49
N GLY A 390 -22.09 19.15 10.63
CA GLY A 390 -22.59 18.72 9.33
C GLY A 390 -22.33 19.69 8.18
N SER A 391 -21.73 20.85 8.44
CA SER A 391 -21.39 21.80 7.39
C SER A 391 -20.09 21.40 6.65
N PRO A 392 -19.97 21.70 5.34
CA PRO A 392 -18.73 21.42 4.60
C PRO A 392 -17.64 22.43 4.97
N TRP A 393 -16.38 21.97 5.00
CA TRP A 393 -15.20 22.81 5.15
C TRP A 393 -14.16 22.46 4.10
N THR A 394 -13.57 23.47 3.47
CA THR A 394 -12.63 23.29 2.36
C THR A 394 -11.24 23.76 2.75
N LEU A 395 -10.24 22.93 2.46
CA LEU A 395 -8.83 23.18 2.69
C LEU A 395 -8.09 23.17 1.35
N THR A 396 -7.16 24.10 1.17
CA THR A 396 -6.12 24.00 0.14
C THR A 396 -5.04 23.00 0.59
N LEU A 397 -4.19 22.55 -0.34
CA LEU A 397 -3.01 21.77 0.05
C LEU A 397 -2.02 22.60 0.85
N ARG A 398 -1.99 23.92 0.62
CA ARG A 398 -1.21 24.86 1.41
C ARG A 398 -1.65 24.86 2.87
N ASP A 399 -2.96 24.87 3.13
CA ASP A 399 -3.49 24.78 4.51
C ASP A 399 -3.02 23.48 5.18
N LEU A 400 -3.06 22.34 4.49
CA LEU A 400 -2.55 21.08 5.02
C LEU A 400 -1.05 21.14 5.29
N ALA A 401 -0.29 21.76 4.39
CA ALA A 401 1.14 21.93 4.52
C ALA A 401 1.51 22.80 5.73
N ASP A 402 0.71 23.81 6.05
CA ASP A 402 0.88 24.68 7.23
C ASP A 402 0.43 23.98 8.53
N ARG A 403 -0.41 22.95 8.43
CA ARG A 403 -0.92 22.15 9.57
C ARG A 403 -0.10 20.90 9.88
N GLU A 404 1.05 20.72 9.24
CA GLU A 404 1.92 19.54 9.37
C GLU A 404 2.12 19.11 10.84
N ALA A 405 2.51 20.05 11.70
CA ALA A 405 2.72 19.82 13.13
C ALA A 405 1.47 19.29 13.88
N ALA A 406 0.28 19.72 13.48
CA ALA A 406 -0.98 19.24 14.05
C ALA A 406 -1.33 17.84 13.51
N LEU A 407 -1.07 17.60 12.23
CA LEU A 407 -1.32 16.31 11.56
C LEU A 407 -0.48 15.16 12.15
N GLU A 408 0.68 15.45 12.75
CA GLU A 408 1.50 14.47 13.48
C GLU A 408 0.79 13.80 14.67
N ARG A 409 -0.38 14.31 15.08
CA ARG A 409 -1.20 13.77 16.19
C ARG A 409 -2.69 13.65 15.83
N ALA A 410 -3.05 13.70 14.55
CA ALA A 410 -4.44 13.85 14.10
C ALA A 410 -5.16 12.52 13.78
N TYR A 411 -4.60 11.39 14.21
CA TYR A 411 -5.03 10.06 13.80
C TYR A 411 -6.03 9.37 14.72
N ASN A 412 -6.39 9.97 15.87
CA ASN A 412 -7.25 9.33 16.86
C ASN A 412 -8.74 9.42 16.47
N PRO A 413 -9.45 8.28 16.40
CA PRO A 413 -10.85 8.26 15.98
C PRO A 413 -11.81 8.84 17.01
N ASN A 414 -11.35 9.17 18.21
CA ASN A 414 -12.16 9.84 19.24
C ASN A 414 -12.11 11.37 19.14
N ASP A 415 -11.32 11.93 18.23
CA ASP A 415 -11.32 13.37 17.95
C ASP A 415 -12.30 13.70 16.82
N CYS A 416 -12.93 14.86 16.93
CA CYS A 416 -13.81 15.43 15.90
C CYS A 416 -13.05 15.60 14.56
N PRO A 417 -13.77 15.64 13.41
CA PRO A 417 -13.16 15.83 12.10
C PRO A 417 -12.17 17.00 12.02
N GLU A 418 -12.48 18.11 12.68
CA GLU A 418 -11.68 19.33 12.66
C GLU A 418 -10.29 19.12 13.28
N LEU A 419 -10.21 18.50 14.45
CA LEU A 419 -8.94 18.13 15.07
C LEU A 419 -8.19 17.10 14.24
N ARG A 420 -8.92 16.17 13.61
CA ARG A 420 -8.32 15.20 12.68
C ARG A 420 -7.81 15.85 11.39
N TRP A 421 -8.24 17.05 11.05
CA TRP A 421 -7.69 17.86 9.96
C TRP A 421 -6.76 18.98 10.44
N GLY A 422 -6.35 18.95 11.70
CA GLY A 422 -5.39 19.90 12.26
C GLY A 422 -5.93 21.33 12.34
N ALA A 423 -7.23 21.52 12.51
CA ALA A 423 -7.85 22.83 12.62
C ALA A 423 -7.16 23.68 13.71
N PRO A 424 -6.73 24.91 13.40
CA PRO A 424 -6.03 25.76 14.37
C PRO A 424 -6.89 26.09 15.59
N GLU A 425 -6.24 26.25 16.75
CA GLU A 425 -6.93 26.72 17.95
C GLU A 425 -7.59 28.08 17.73
N GLY A 426 -8.82 28.23 18.23
CA GLY A 426 -9.60 29.47 18.09
C GLY A 426 -10.17 29.74 16.69
N SER A 427 -9.99 28.84 15.73
CA SER A 427 -10.56 28.99 14.38
C SER A 427 -12.07 28.73 14.33
N ASP A 428 -12.76 29.37 13.38
CA ASP A 428 -14.16 29.09 13.05
C ASP A 428 -14.39 27.63 12.63
N GLU A 429 -13.35 27.01 12.06
CA GLU A 429 -13.30 25.58 11.78
C GLU A 429 -13.46 24.80 13.08
N LEU A 430 -12.54 24.97 14.03
CA LEU A 430 -12.51 24.20 15.28
C LEU A 430 -13.72 24.48 16.19
N ALA A 431 -14.39 25.63 16.04
CA ALA A 431 -15.57 25.99 16.83
C ALA A 431 -16.73 24.99 16.71
N THR A 432 -16.82 24.22 15.62
CA THR A 432 -17.88 23.21 15.40
C THR A 432 -17.57 21.85 16.04
N CYS A 433 -16.35 21.64 16.54
CA CYS A 433 -15.89 20.38 17.10
C CYS A 433 -16.75 19.93 18.29
N SER A 434 -17.45 18.81 18.14
CA SER A 434 -18.46 18.35 19.11
C SER A 434 -17.98 17.26 20.07
N PHE A 435 -16.81 16.67 19.84
CA PHE A 435 -16.23 15.62 20.69
C PHE A 435 -14.71 15.58 20.57
N ARG A 436 -14.04 15.08 21.61
CA ARG A 436 -12.58 15.02 21.69
C ARG A 436 -12.12 13.71 22.31
N ALA A 437 -10.91 13.29 21.95
CA ALA A 437 -10.29 12.15 22.56
C ALA A 437 -10.12 12.38 24.07
N PRO A 438 -10.22 11.31 24.90
CA PRO A 438 -9.89 11.40 26.32
C PRO A 438 -8.50 11.99 26.56
N ALA A 439 -8.35 12.78 27.63
CA ALA A 439 -7.11 13.49 27.93
C ALA A 439 -5.88 12.56 28.02
N ASP A 440 -6.05 11.33 28.52
CA ASP A 440 -4.97 10.34 28.58
C ASP A 440 -4.53 9.84 27.19
N GLN A 441 -5.45 9.78 26.23
CA GLN A 441 -5.12 9.44 24.85
C GLN A 441 -4.44 10.62 24.14
N HIS A 442 -4.90 11.85 24.37
CA HIS A 442 -4.26 13.04 23.82
C HIS A 442 -2.82 13.19 24.32
N ALA A 443 -2.60 13.02 25.63
CA ALA A 443 -1.25 13.00 26.22
C ALA A 443 -0.36 11.90 25.62
N ARG A 444 -0.94 10.73 25.31
CA ARG A 444 -0.20 9.65 24.66
C ARG A 444 0.14 9.97 23.21
N MET A 445 -0.77 10.58 22.45
CA MET A 445 -0.46 11.06 21.10
C MET A 445 0.67 12.09 21.10
N GLU A 446 0.72 12.96 22.11
CA GLU A 446 1.82 13.90 22.29
C GLU A 446 3.16 13.17 22.46
N ALA A 447 3.20 12.20 23.38
CA ALA A 447 4.39 11.40 23.62
C ALA A 447 4.84 10.61 22.37
N TYR A 448 3.89 10.25 21.51
CA TYR A 448 4.11 9.45 20.30
C TYR A 448 4.35 10.29 19.04
N ARG A 449 4.23 11.62 19.14
CA ARG A 449 4.36 12.57 18.02
C ARG A 449 5.65 12.36 17.23
N GLY A 450 6.75 12.01 17.92
CA GLY A 450 8.05 11.77 17.30
C GLY A 450 8.04 10.76 16.16
N TRP A 451 7.13 9.78 16.18
CA TRP A 451 7.00 8.79 15.11
C TRP A 451 6.54 9.43 13.79
N LEU A 452 5.50 10.26 13.84
CA LEU A 452 4.99 10.95 12.67
C LEU A 452 5.91 12.11 12.29
N HIS A 453 6.54 12.79 13.26
CA HIS A 453 7.53 13.83 12.98
C HIS A 453 8.76 13.28 12.22
N GLN A 454 9.23 12.09 12.56
CA GLN A 454 10.38 11.46 11.90
C GLN A 454 10.01 10.61 10.69
N ARG A 455 8.73 10.54 10.33
CA ARG A 455 8.21 9.69 9.24
C ARG A 455 8.56 8.22 9.47
N ARG A 456 8.66 7.83 10.74
CA ARG A 456 9.16 6.54 11.19
C ARG A 456 8.22 5.97 12.26
N PRO A 457 7.34 5.02 11.91
CA PRO A 457 6.53 4.33 12.89
C PRO A 457 7.42 3.51 13.83
N PRO A 458 6.93 3.20 15.03
CA PRO A 458 7.62 2.34 15.98
C PRO A 458 7.81 0.93 15.40
N THR A 459 8.92 0.28 15.75
CA THR A 459 9.11 -1.13 15.44
C THR A 459 8.35 -2.00 16.44
N ARG A 460 7.90 -3.18 16.01
CA ARG A 460 7.24 -4.13 16.90
C ARG A 460 8.18 -4.53 18.05
N GLY A 461 7.72 -4.30 19.27
CA GLY A 461 8.53 -4.44 20.50
C GLY A 461 8.85 -3.09 21.15
N ASP A 462 8.84 -2.00 20.38
CA ASP A 462 9.01 -0.65 20.91
C ASP A 462 7.81 -0.29 21.77
N LYS A 463 8.09 -0.09 23.06
CA LYS A 463 7.09 0.40 24.01
C LYS A 463 6.83 1.90 23.83
N ALA A 464 7.73 2.60 23.12
CA ALA A 464 7.91 4.06 23.14
C ALA A 464 7.99 4.64 24.56
N PRO A 465 8.40 5.92 24.71
CA PRO A 465 8.60 6.53 26.01
C PRO A 465 7.35 6.51 26.90
#